data_AF-A0A483AFH7-F1
#
_entry.id   AF-A0A483AFH7-F1
#
_cell.length_a   1.000
_cell.length_b   1.000
_cell.length_c   1.000
_cell.angle_alpha   90.00
_cell.angle_beta   90.00
_cell.angle_gamma   90.00
#
_symmetry.space_group_name_H-M   'P 1'
#
loop_
_entity.id
_entity.type
_entity.pdbx_description
1 polymer ?
#
loop_
_entity_poly.entity_id
_entity_poly.type
_entity_poly.pdbx_seq_one_letter_code
_entity_poly.pdbx_strand_id
1 'polypeptide(L)' 'MRQHNGEIKGGAKYTRANTPCELVYQELATDRSNASKREYEIKHMDKSDKLLLIKSASTTSC' A
#
# COMPACT_ATOMS: atom_id res chain seq x y z
N MET A 1 2.66 -1.18 11.40
CA MET A 1 3.94 -0.53 11.06
C MET A 1 5.10 -0.98 11.94
N ARG A 2 5.01 -0.91 13.27
CA ARG A 2 6.10 -1.25 14.21
C ARG A 2 6.70 -2.66 14.06
N GLN A 3 5.90 -3.67 13.74
CA GLN A 3 6.39 -5.04 13.46
C GLN A 3 7.18 -5.14 12.15
N HIS A 4 6.83 -4.36 11.12
CA HIS A 4 7.54 -4.33 9.84
C HIS A 4 8.83 -3.53 9.90
N ASN A 5 8.90 -2.54 10.80
CA ASN A 5 10.09 -1.74 11.07
C ASN A 5 11.13 -2.49 11.94
N GLY A 6 10.84 -3.72 12.35
CA GLY A 6 11.73 -4.50 13.22
C GLY A 6 11.70 -4.10 14.70
N GLU A 7 10.83 -3.18 15.13
CA GLU A 7 10.70 -2.76 16.53
C GLU A 7 10.08 -3.85 17.42
N ILE A 8 9.31 -4.78 16.83
CA ILE A 8 8.60 -5.86 17.53
C ILE A 8 8.80 -7.17 16.76
N LYS A 9 9.09 -8.27 17.47
CA LYS A 9 9.19 -9.63 16.88
C LYS A 9 7.84 -10.04 16.26
N GLY A 10 7.88 -10.61 15.06
CA GLY A 10 6.69 -11.06 14.32
C GLY A 10 6.46 -10.39 12.96
N GLY A 11 7.36 -9.51 12.51
CA GLY A 11 7.32 -8.95 11.15
C GLY A 11 7.61 -9.99 10.05
N ALA A 12 7.11 -9.74 8.84
CA ALA A 12 7.38 -10.59 7.69
C ALA A 12 8.88 -10.66 7.34
N LYS A 13 9.36 -11.86 6.96
CA LYS A 13 10.79 -12.10 6.64
C LYS A 13 11.34 -11.12 5.58
N TYR A 14 10.50 -10.72 4.64
CA TYR A 14 10.84 -9.82 3.53
C TYR A 14 11.04 -8.36 3.98
N THR A 15 10.28 -7.88 4.97
CA THR A 15 10.32 -6.47 5.44
C THR A 15 11.40 -6.23 6.49
N ARG A 16 11.97 -7.30 7.07
CA ARG A 16 13.07 -7.21 8.06
C ARG A 16 14.40 -6.69 7.48
N ALA A 17 14.67 -6.90 6.20
CA ALA A 17 15.92 -6.50 5.54
C ALA A 17 15.79 -5.28 4.62
N ASN A 18 14.57 -4.83 4.34
CA ASN A 18 14.27 -3.76 3.37
C ASN A 18 13.36 -2.69 3.98
N THR A 19 13.83 -2.00 5.02
CA THR A 19 13.17 -0.78 5.53
C THR A 19 13.56 0.42 4.65
N PRO A 20 12.63 1.31 4.21
CA PRO A 20 11.38 1.67 4.87
C PRO A 20 10.11 1.33 4.05
N CYS A 21 8.98 1.11 4.73
CA CYS A 21 7.66 1.00 4.10
C CYS A 21 6.81 2.22 4.50
N GLU A 22 6.96 3.33 3.79
CA GLU A 22 6.02 4.44 3.90
C GLU A 22 4.69 4.02 3.25
N LEU A 23 3.58 4.18 3.99
CA LEU A 23 2.25 3.93 3.46
C LEU A 23 1.86 5.12 2.58
N VAL A 24 2.06 4.99 1.28
CA VAL A 24 1.78 6.04 0.28
C VAL A 24 0.33 6.04 -0.23
N TYR A 25 -0.40 4.94 -0.03
CA TYR A 25 -1.77 4.79 -0.53
C TYR A 25 -2.55 3.82 0.36
N GLN A 26 -3.74 4.24 0.77
CA GLN A 26 -4.76 3.40 1.40
C GLN A 26 -6.13 3.80 0.86
N GLU A 27 -7.02 2.85 0.68
CA GLU A 27 -8.41 3.11 0.27
C GLU A 27 -9.37 2.29 1.12
N LEU A 28 -10.56 2.85 1.35
CA LEU A 28 -11.64 2.15 2.04
C LEU A 28 -12.48 1.42 0.98
N ALA A 29 -12.75 0.13 1.23
CA ALA A 29 -13.65 -0.67 0.43
C ALA A 29 -14.84 -1.10 1.29
N THR A 30 -16.04 -1.08 0.71
CA THR A 30 -17.29 -1.43 1.39
C THR A 30 -17.35 -2.90 1.80
N ASP A 31 -16.76 -3.78 0.99
CA ASP A 31 -16.84 -5.23 1.16
C ASP A 31 -15.52 -5.90 0.74
N ARG A 32 -15.25 -7.08 1.32
CA ARG A 32 -14.08 -7.90 1.00
C ARG A 32 -13.98 -8.22 -0.50
N SER A 33 -15.11 -8.49 -1.15
CA SER A 33 -15.15 -8.81 -2.58
C SER A 33 -14.71 -7.63 -3.46
N ASN A 34 -15.09 -6.41 -3.09
CA ASN A 34 -14.67 -5.19 -3.80
C ASN A 34 -13.19 -4.90 -3.52
N ALA A 35 -12.73 -5.11 -2.28
CA ALA A 35 -11.31 -4.97 -1.93
C ALA A 35 -10.43 -5.93 -2.76
N SER A 36 -10.81 -7.20 -2.91
CA SER A 36 -10.02 -8.17 -3.67
C SER A 36 -9.99 -7.89 -5.18
N LYS A 37 -11.09 -7.40 -5.76
CA LYS A 37 -11.11 -6.96 -7.17
C LYS A 37 -10.18 -5.77 -7.39
N ARG A 38 -10.30 -4.78 -6.52
CA ARG A 38 -9.48 -3.58 -6.56
C ARG A 38 -7.98 -3.88 -6.37
N GLU A 39 -7.64 -4.79 -5.45
CA GLU A 39 -6.27 -5.28 -5.27
C GLU A 39 -5.74 -5.94 -6.55
N TYR A 40 -6.55 -6.77 -7.22
CA TYR A 40 -6.16 -7.40 -8.49
C TYR A 40 -5.89 -6.37 -9.58
N GLU A 41 -6.74 -5.35 -9.70
CA GLU A 41 -6.56 -4.24 -10.63
C GLU A 41 -5.26 -3.49 -10.34
N ILE A 42 -5.03 -3.08 -9.08
CA ILE A 42 -3.80 -2.39 -8.66
C ILE A 42 -2.57 -3.27 -8.93
N LYS A 43 -2.66 -4.57 -8.72
CA LYS A 43 -1.55 -5.49 -8.98
C LYS A 43 -1.17 -5.51 -10.47
N HIS A 44 -2.16 -5.46 -11.35
CA HIS A 44 -1.99 -5.45 -12.82
C HIS A 44 -1.66 -4.07 -13.42
N MET A 45 -1.89 -2.98 -12.68
CA MET A 45 -1.56 -1.62 -13.14
C MET A 45 -0.05 -1.46 -13.40
N ASP A 46 0.25 -0.72 -14.46
CA ASP A 46 1.60 -0.32 -14.78
C ASP A 46 2.16 0.69 -13.78
N LYS A 47 3.48 0.88 -13.80
CA LYS A 47 4.16 1.82 -12.91
C LYS A 47 3.62 3.25 -13.03
N SER A 48 3.28 3.69 -14.26
CA SER A 48 2.69 5.01 -14.52
C SER A 48 1.37 5.19 -13.77
N ASP A 49 0.51 4.18 -13.83
CA ASP A 49 -0.85 4.26 -13.33
C ASP A 49 -0.86 4.19 -11.80
N LYS A 50 0.05 3.39 -11.21
CA LYS A 50 0.30 3.39 -9.77
C LYS A 50 0.78 4.75 -9.28
N LEU A 51 1.69 5.41 -10.00
CA LEU A 51 2.15 6.76 -9.65
C LEU A 51 1.04 7.80 -9.79
N LEU A 52 0.20 7.70 -10.82
CA LEU A 52 -0.96 8.57 -10.99
C LEU A 52 -1.96 8.37 -9.85
N LEU A 53 -2.22 7.12 -9.46
CA LEU A 53 -3.10 6.78 -8.34
C LEU A 53 -2.59 7.40 -7.04
N ILE A 54 -1.30 7.24 -6.72
CA ILE A 54 -0.68 7.87 -5.55
C ILE A 54 -0.82 9.38 -5.60
N LYS A 55 -0.50 10.03 -6.74
CA LYS A 55 -0.65 11.49 -6.91
C LYS A 55 -2.09 11.95 -6.70
N SER A 56 -3.06 11.21 -7.24
CA SER A 56 -4.48 11.54 -7.10
C SER A 56 -4.95 11.44 -5.65
N ALA A 57 -4.46 10.45 -4.90
CA ALA A 57 -4.78 10.27 -3.49
C ALA A 57 -4.03 11.25 -2.57
N SER A 58 -2.81 11.64 -2.94
CA SER A 58 -2.00 12.61 -2.20
C SER A 58 -2.35 14.06 -2.52
N THR A 59 -3.37 14.32 -3.35
CA THR A 59 -3.90 15.67 -3.59
C THR A 59 -4.72 16.10 -2.37
N THR A 60 -4.03 16.26 -1.24
CA THR A 60 -4.46 17.21 -0.20
C THR A 60 -4.04 18.58 -0.71
N SER A 61 -4.86 19.18 -1.55
CA SER A 61 -4.70 20.58 -1.95
C SER A 61 -5.62 21.44 -1.09
N CYS A 62 -4.95 22.34 -0.37
CA CYS A 62 -5.41 23.64 0.13
C CYS A 62 -6.46 23.65 1.26
#